data_AF-A0A1G0LD23-F1
#
_entry.id   AF-A0A1G0LD23-F1
#
_cell.length_a   1.000
_cell.length_b   1.000
_cell.length_c   1.000
_cell.angle_alpha   90.00
_cell.angle_beta   90.00
_cell.angle_gamma   90.00
#
_symmetry.space_group_name_H-M   'P 1'
#
loop_
_entity.id
_entity.type
_entity.pdbx_description
1 polymer ?
#
loop_
_entity_poly.entity_id
_entity_poly.type
_entity_poly.pdbx_seq_one_letter_code
_entity_poly.pdbx_strand_id
1 'polypeptide(L)'
;MTSLLPELRTCLREPIPEIEDAARFLDAAVSAHLQGQRVIAEELFRLADNRRIWDWTNSVWGKNSPYVQYRSVASAPSVLPKELRVKVRMPTAAEKAQIHARDGYHCRFCGMPVIRPEVRKMICAAYPVAVAWGNTNETQHAAFQAMWAQYDHILPHARGGNNELENIVLACAACNFGRMSFVLEEVGLFDPRETSPRKSSWDGLERFSK
;
A
#
# COMPACT_ATOMS: atom_id res chain seq x y z
N MET A 1 -2.86 -18.37 34.78
CA MET A 1 -3.44 -18.07 33.45
C MET A 1 -2.58 -17.00 32.80
N THR A 2 -1.51 -17.42 32.12
CA THR A 2 -0.66 -16.54 31.32
C THR A 2 -1.49 -16.09 30.13
N SER A 3 -1.96 -14.84 30.17
CA SER A 3 -2.56 -14.17 29.03
C SER A 3 -1.48 -14.05 27.96
N LEU A 4 -1.42 -15.05 27.06
CA LEU A 4 -0.59 -15.00 25.87
C LEU A 4 -1.21 -13.92 24.98
N LEU A 5 -0.66 -12.70 25.04
CA LEU A 5 -0.84 -11.74 23.97
C LEU A 5 -0.48 -12.48 22.66
N PRO A 6 -1.40 -12.59 21.68
CA PRO A 6 -1.08 -13.26 20.44
C PRO A 6 0.17 -12.62 19.83
N GLU A 7 1.14 -13.47 19.45
CA GLU A 7 2.40 -13.08 18.82
C GLU A 7 2.12 -12.03 17.74
N LEU A 8 2.81 -10.89 17.85
CA LEU A 8 2.74 -9.87 16.82
C LEU A 8 3.33 -10.44 15.52
N ARG A 9 2.84 -9.95 14.39
CA ARG A 9 3.29 -10.32 13.04
C ARG A 9 3.75 -9.09 12.29
N THR A 10 4.58 -9.29 11.27
CA THR A 10 5.13 -8.20 10.44
C THR A 10 4.08 -7.60 9.50
N CYS A 11 3.14 -8.42 9.03
CA CYS A 11 2.11 -7.98 8.10
C CYS A 11 0.76 -8.68 8.34
N LEU A 12 -0.32 -8.14 7.77
CA LEU A 12 -1.66 -8.73 7.86
C LEU A 12 -1.77 -10.03 7.06
N ARG A 13 -1.09 -10.08 5.91
CA ARG A 13 -1.00 -11.24 5.02
C ARG A 13 0.25 -11.11 4.17
N GLU A 14 1.01 -12.18 4.04
CA GLU A 14 2.18 -12.22 3.17
C GLU A 14 1.76 -12.06 1.69
N PRO A 15 2.49 -11.27 0.87
CA PRO A 15 2.24 -11.17 -0.55
C PRO A 15 2.36 -12.54 -1.25
N ILE A 16 1.48 -12.81 -2.21
CA ILE A 16 1.59 -14.01 -3.07
C ILE A 16 2.62 -13.78 -4.19
N PRO A 17 3.23 -14.85 -4.75
CA PRO A 17 4.22 -14.72 -5.82
C PRO A 17 3.73 -13.94 -7.04
N GLU A 18 2.44 -14.02 -7.37
CA GLU A 18 1.83 -13.29 -8.48
C GLU A 18 1.97 -11.76 -8.35
N ILE A 19 2.12 -11.22 -7.12
CA ILE A 19 2.39 -9.80 -6.90
C ILE A 19 3.80 -9.42 -7.35
N GLU A 20 4.79 -10.29 -7.11
CA GLU A 20 6.15 -10.09 -7.60
C GLU A 20 6.23 -10.24 -9.12
N ASP A 21 5.51 -11.22 -9.69
CA ASP A 21 5.37 -11.38 -11.15
C ASP A 21 4.76 -10.13 -11.79
N ALA A 22 3.68 -9.61 -11.20
CA ALA A 22 3.05 -8.38 -11.67
C ALA A 22 4.01 -7.18 -11.57
N ALA A 23 4.78 -7.05 -10.50
CA ALA A 23 5.79 -5.99 -10.40
C ALA A 23 6.81 -6.08 -11.54
N ARG A 24 7.29 -7.29 -11.88
CA ARG A 24 8.19 -7.51 -13.02
C ARG A 24 7.55 -7.15 -14.35
N PHE A 25 6.29 -7.53 -14.57
CA PHE A 25 5.55 -7.16 -15.78
C PHE A 25 5.34 -5.65 -15.88
N LEU A 26 4.97 -4.97 -14.80
CA LEU A 26 4.80 -3.52 -14.78
C LEU A 26 6.11 -2.79 -15.05
N ASP A 27 7.23 -3.26 -14.48
CA ASP A 27 8.56 -2.70 -14.74
C ASP A 27 8.94 -2.83 -16.22
N ALA A 28 8.76 -4.03 -16.78
CA ALA A 28 9.01 -4.31 -18.19
C ALA A 28 8.07 -3.49 -19.10
N ALA A 29 6.81 -3.29 -18.71
CA ALA A 29 5.83 -2.50 -19.46
C ALA A 29 6.27 -1.03 -19.57
N VAL A 30 6.72 -0.45 -18.47
CA VAL A 30 7.24 0.93 -18.46
C VAL A 30 8.52 1.02 -19.31
N SER A 31 9.41 0.03 -19.22
CA SER A 31 10.62 0.00 -20.05
C SER A 31 10.29 -0.10 -21.56
N ALA A 32 9.33 -0.95 -21.94
CA ALA A 32 8.84 -1.06 -23.32
C ALA A 32 8.18 0.24 -23.79
N HIS A 33 7.39 0.91 -22.94
CA HIS A 33 6.80 2.20 -23.24
C HIS A 33 7.86 3.25 -23.59
N LEU A 34 8.90 3.37 -22.75
CA LEU A 34 10.00 4.33 -22.96
C LEU A 34 10.81 4.04 -24.24
N GLN A 35 10.83 2.80 -24.70
CA GLN A 35 11.45 2.40 -25.97
C GLN A 35 10.52 2.55 -27.19
N GLY A 36 9.31 3.10 -27.00
CA GLY A 36 8.31 3.24 -28.06
C GLY A 36 7.60 1.93 -28.44
N GLN A 37 7.86 0.83 -27.73
CA GLN A 37 7.29 -0.50 -27.98
C GLN A 37 5.89 -0.61 -27.35
N ARG A 38 4.96 0.19 -27.85
CA ARG A 38 3.64 0.36 -27.23
C ARG A 38 2.80 -0.91 -27.13
N VAL A 39 2.86 -1.78 -28.15
CA VAL A 39 2.10 -3.05 -28.15
C VAL A 39 2.60 -3.98 -27.06
N ILE A 40 3.93 -4.09 -26.90
CA ILE A 40 4.56 -4.90 -25.86
C ILE A 40 4.22 -4.35 -24.47
N ALA A 41 4.30 -3.03 -24.30
CA ALA A 41 3.92 -2.39 -23.03
C ALA A 41 2.46 -2.69 -22.67
N GLU A 42 1.54 -2.62 -23.63
CA GLU A 42 0.13 -2.90 -23.40
C GLU A 42 -0.12 -4.37 -23.00
N GLU A 43 0.54 -5.32 -23.65
CA GLU A 43 0.45 -6.74 -23.29
C GLU A 43 1.00 -7.01 -21.88
N LEU A 44 2.15 -6.42 -21.53
CA LEU A 44 2.75 -6.55 -20.20
C LEU A 44 1.88 -5.94 -19.11
N PHE A 45 1.23 -4.80 -19.37
CA PHE A 45 0.23 -4.26 -18.43
C PHE A 45 -0.92 -5.25 -18.23
N ARG A 46 -1.47 -5.86 -19.28
CA ARG A 46 -2.54 -6.86 -19.14
C ARG A 46 -2.09 -8.11 -18.36
N LEU A 47 -0.84 -8.56 -18.56
CA LEU A 47 -0.28 -9.69 -17.79
C LEU A 47 -0.18 -9.40 -16.29
N ALA A 48 0.02 -8.13 -15.91
CA ALA A 48 -0.01 -7.72 -14.51
C ALA A 48 -1.43 -7.67 -13.92
N ASP A 49 -2.49 -7.63 -14.73
CA ASP A 49 -3.88 -7.61 -14.25
C ASP A 49 -4.39 -9.02 -13.91
N ASN A 50 -3.97 -9.52 -12.75
CA ASN A 50 -4.21 -10.91 -12.35
C ASN A 50 -5.30 -11.02 -11.26
N ARG A 51 -6.32 -11.86 -11.52
CA ARG A 51 -7.42 -12.10 -10.57
C ARG A 51 -6.97 -12.57 -9.19
N ARG A 52 -5.89 -13.35 -9.11
CA ARG A 52 -5.35 -13.84 -7.82
C ARG A 52 -4.84 -12.70 -6.95
N ILE A 53 -4.28 -11.66 -7.57
CA ILE A 53 -3.84 -10.44 -6.87
C ILE A 53 -5.04 -9.68 -6.32
N TRP A 54 -6.12 -9.59 -7.10
CA TRP A 54 -7.38 -9.00 -6.64
C TRP A 54 -7.95 -9.79 -5.45
N ASP A 55 -8.05 -11.12 -5.55
CA ASP A 55 -8.57 -11.96 -4.47
C ASP A 55 -7.70 -11.84 -3.22
N TRP A 56 -6.38 -11.72 -3.38
CA TRP A 56 -5.46 -11.45 -2.29
C TRP A 56 -5.74 -10.12 -1.62
N THR A 57 -5.82 -9.03 -2.39
CA THR A 57 -6.09 -7.68 -1.87
C THR A 57 -7.42 -7.64 -1.15
N ASN A 58 -8.46 -8.20 -1.78
CA ASN A 58 -9.81 -8.27 -1.25
C ASN A 58 -9.92 -9.06 0.05
N SER A 59 -9.13 -10.12 0.20
CA SER A 59 -9.11 -10.90 1.44
C SER A 59 -8.59 -10.12 2.65
N VAL A 60 -7.81 -9.04 2.45
CA VAL A 60 -7.19 -8.28 3.55
C VAL A 60 -8.04 -7.08 3.92
N TRP A 61 -8.38 -6.23 2.96
CA TRP A 61 -9.14 -5.00 3.22
C TRP A 61 -10.66 -5.18 3.22
N GLY A 62 -11.14 -6.39 2.87
CA GLY A 62 -12.56 -6.67 2.69
C GLY A 62 -13.25 -6.86 4.03
N LYS A 63 -14.58 -6.66 4.03
CA LYS A 63 -15.41 -6.68 5.26
C LYS A 63 -15.25 -7.94 6.11
N ASN A 64 -15.06 -9.10 5.49
CA ASN A 64 -14.96 -10.40 6.14
C ASN A 64 -13.55 -10.99 6.02
N SER A 65 -12.53 -10.16 6.26
CA SER A 65 -11.15 -10.62 6.18
C SER A 65 -10.88 -11.76 7.18
N PRO A 66 -10.39 -12.94 6.73
CA PRO A 66 -9.90 -13.96 7.65
C PRO A 66 -8.52 -13.61 8.23
N TYR A 67 -7.88 -12.56 7.70
CA TYR A 67 -6.53 -12.15 8.04
C TYR A 67 -6.48 -10.97 9.01
N VAL A 68 -7.54 -10.18 9.12
CA VAL A 68 -7.60 -9.03 10.02
C VAL A 68 -8.53 -9.34 11.19
N GLN A 69 -7.95 -9.42 12.38
CA GLN A 69 -8.68 -9.57 13.63
C GLN A 69 -8.46 -8.32 14.47
N TYR A 70 -9.55 -7.70 14.90
CA TYR A 70 -9.51 -6.53 15.78
C TYR A 70 -9.67 -6.98 17.22
N ARG A 71 -8.73 -6.58 18.08
CA ARG A 71 -8.76 -6.85 19.52
C ARG A 71 -8.63 -5.56 20.31
N SER A 72 -9.23 -5.53 21.50
CA SER A 72 -9.07 -4.42 22.42
C SER A 72 -7.69 -4.45 23.08
N VAL A 73 -7.04 -3.29 23.15
CA VAL A 73 -5.75 -3.10 23.84
C VAL A 73 -5.94 -2.01 24.88
N ALA A 74 -5.71 -2.33 26.16
CA ALA A 74 -6.00 -1.41 27.26
C ALA A 74 -5.20 -0.09 27.21
N SER A 75 -3.99 -0.13 26.64
CA SER A 75 -3.13 1.03 26.46
C SER A 75 -3.42 1.83 25.18
N ALA A 76 -4.34 1.37 24.31
CA ALA A 76 -4.62 2.07 23.06
C ALA A 76 -5.32 3.42 23.34
N PRO A 77 -4.83 4.53 22.75
CA PRO A 77 -5.49 5.83 22.92
C PRO A 77 -6.93 5.80 22.41
N SER A 78 -7.81 6.57 23.07
CA SER A 78 -9.21 6.70 22.65
C SER A 78 -9.34 7.47 21.33
N VAL A 79 -10.48 7.29 20.66
CA VAL A 79 -10.79 8.06 19.45
C VAL A 79 -11.11 9.49 19.86
N LEU A 80 -10.40 10.46 19.27
CA LEU A 80 -10.60 11.88 19.53
C LEU A 80 -11.77 12.43 18.70
N PRO A 81 -12.55 13.39 19.22
CA PRO A 81 -13.43 14.24 18.42
C PRO A 81 -12.69 14.92 17.25
N LYS A 82 -13.38 15.20 16.14
CA LYS A 82 -12.72 15.68 14.90
C LYS A 82 -12.01 17.02 15.09
N GLU A 83 -12.59 17.89 15.90
CA GLU A 83 -12.10 19.22 16.27
C GLU A 83 -10.80 19.20 17.09
N LEU A 84 -10.50 18.08 17.75
CA LEU A 84 -9.25 17.89 18.50
C LEU A 84 -8.15 17.22 17.68
N ARG A 85 -8.43 16.80 16.44
CA ARG A 85 -7.44 16.18 15.55
C ARG A 85 -6.70 17.25 14.74
N VAL A 86 -5.47 16.94 14.35
CA VAL A 86 -4.71 17.80 13.42
C VAL A 86 -5.53 18.03 12.15
N LYS A 87 -5.73 19.29 11.75
CA LYS A 87 -6.63 19.65 10.63
C LYS A 87 -6.18 19.05 9.29
N VAL A 88 -4.88 19.13 9.01
CA VAL A 88 -4.30 18.54 7.81
C VAL A 88 -4.08 17.05 8.09
N ARG A 89 -4.75 16.17 7.32
CA ARG A 89 -4.66 14.72 7.51
C ARG A 89 -3.57 14.05 6.66
N MET A 90 -3.22 14.65 5.52
CA MET A 90 -2.30 14.02 4.57
C MET A 90 -1.01 14.82 4.45
N PRO A 91 0.16 14.16 4.29
CA PRO A 91 1.40 14.84 3.99
C PRO A 91 1.36 15.61 2.67
N THR A 92 2.15 16.66 2.62
CA THR A 92 2.48 17.45 1.43
C THR A 92 3.25 16.61 0.39
N ALA A 93 3.41 17.14 -0.82
CA ALA A 93 4.17 16.45 -1.87
C ALA A 93 5.65 16.24 -1.48
N ALA A 94 6.26 17.21 -0.79
CA ALA A 94 7.65 17.13 -0.35
C ALA A 94 7.84 16.05 0.74
N GLU A 95 6.96 16.00 1.74
CA GLU A 95 6.98 14.97 2.78
C GLU A 95 6.73 13.58 2.20
N LYS A 96 5.79 13.45 1.23
CA LYS A 96 5.60 12.19 0.50
C LYS A 96 6.88 11.74 -0.19
N ALA A 97 7.60 12.64 -0.86
CA ALA A 97 8.87 12.31 -1.50
C ALA A 97 9.93 11.83 -0.49
N GLN A 98 9.99 12.45 0.70
CA GLN A 98 10.85 12.00 1.80
C GLN A 98 10.46 10.60 2.30
N ILE A 99 9.16 10.33 2.47
CA ILE A 99 8.65 9.01 2.86
C ILE A 99 9.05 7.95 1.82
N HIS A 100 8.83 8.21 0.53
CA HIS A 100 9.22 7.28 -0.54
C HIS A 100 10.73 7.02 -0.57
N ALA A 101 11.55 8.06 -0.42
CA ALA A 101 13.01 7.92 -0.36
C ALA A 101 13.48 7.10 0.85
N ARG A 102 12.87 7.34 2.03
CA ARG A 102 13.14 6.58 3.26
C ARG A 102 12.75 5.11 3.09
N ASP A 103 11.52 4.87 2.65
CA ASP A 103 10.89 3.55 2.64
C ASP A 103 11.20 2.72 1.37
N GLY A 104 11.86 3.34 0.39
CA GLY A 104 12.38 2.67 -0.81
C GLY A 104 11.30 2.16 -1.75
N TYR A 105 10.13 2.83 -1.81
CA TYR A 105 8.98 2.40 -2.63
C TYR A 105 8.42 1.00 -2.29
N HIS A 106 8.59 0.53 -1.05
CA HIS A 106 7.97 -0.71 -0.57
C HIS A 106 7.05 -0.45 0.62
N CYS A 107 5.99 -1.24 0.71
CA CYS A 107 5.15 -1.29 1.89
C CYS A 107 5.99 -1.69 3.11
N ARG A 108 5.93 -0.89 4.18
CA ARG A 108 6.70 -1.13 5.41
C ARG A 108 6.19 -2.30 6.25
N PHE A 109 4.99 -2.79 5.97
CA PHE A 109 4.42 -3.99 6.61
C PHE A 109 4.76 -5.27 5.84
N CYS A 110 4.22 -5.43 4.63
CA CYS A 110 4.34 -6.69 3.87
C CYS A 110 5.50 -6.69 2.85
N GLY A 111 6.24 -5.59 2.72
CA GLY A 111 7.42 -5.52 1.84
C GLY A 111 7.13 -5.48 0.34
N MET A 112 5.88 -5.53 -0.12
CA MET A 112 5.58 -5.46 -1.55
C MET A 112 5.93 -4.09 -2.14
N PRO A 113 6.33 -4.02 -3.42
CA PRO A 113 6.53 -2.75 -4.09
C PRO A 113 5.22 -1.96 -4.18
N VAL A 114 5.31 -0.63 -4.10
CA VAL A 114 4.16 0.26 -4.23
C VAL A 114 4.37 1.32 -5.31
N ILE A 115 3.26 1.83 -5.82
CA ILE A 115 3.15 2.76 -6.95
C ILE A 115 2.25 3.91 -6.51
N ARG A 116 2.69 5.13 -6.80
CA ARG A 116 1.92 6.33 -6.50
C ARG A 116 0.68 6.44 -7.40
N PRO A 117 -0.45 6.98 -6.88
CA PRO A 117 -1.65 7.17 -7.69
C PRO A 117 -1.43 8.12 -8.87
N GLU A 118 -0.49 9.06 -8.77
CA GLU A 118 -0.12 9.95 -9.87
C GLU A 118 0.48 9.16 -11.05
N VAL A 119 1.43 8.26 -10.79
CA VAL A 119 2.03 7.38 -11.80
C VAL A 119 0.98 6.50 -12.45
N ARG A 120 0.13 5.85 -11.63
CA ARG A 120 -1.00 5.06 -12.14
C ARG A 120 -1.90 5.89 -13.05
N LYS A 121 -2.28 7.11 -12.68
CA LYS A 121 -3.15 7.97 -13.50
C LYS A 121 -2.55 8.26 -14.87
N MET A 122 -1.24 8.51 -14.94
CA MET A 122 -0.54 8.72 -16.22
C MET A 122 -0.55 7.44 -17.06
N ILE A 123 -0.28 6.29 -16.46
CA ILE A 123 -0.33 4.99 -17.15
C ILE A 123 -1.75 4.68 -17.63
N CYS A 124 -2.78 4.88 -16.80
CA CYS A 124 -4.19 4.74 -17.20
C CYS A 124 -4.54 5.64 -18.39
N ALA A 125 -4.07 6.88 -18.41
CA ALA A 125 -4.32 7.79 -19.52
C ALA A 125 -3.65 7.31 -20.82
N ALA A 126 -2.45 6.74 -20.72
CA ALA A 126 -1.71 6.22 -21.87
C ALA A 126 -2.20 4.83 -22.34
N TYR A 127 -2.77 4.02 -21.45
CA TYR A 127 -3.19 2.63 -21.70
C TYR A 127 -4.56 2.34 -21.07
N PRO A 128 -5.64 3.04 -21.46
CA PRO A 128 -6.91 3.00 -20.75
C PRO A 128 -7.62 1.64 -20.80
N VAL A 129 -7.33 0.83 -21.84
CA VAL A 129 -7.89 -0.53 -21.97
C VAL A 129 -7.12 -1.53 -21.12
N ALA A 130 -5.78 -1.53 -21.21
CA ALA A 130 -4.94 -2.45 -20.44
C ALA A 130 -4.83 -2.10 -18.97
N VAL A 131 -5.01 -0.83 -18.59
CA VAL A 131 -4.94 -0.33 -17.21
C VAL A 131 -6.24 0.36 -16.84
N ALA A 132 -7.32 -0.44 -16.87
CA ALA A 132 -8.65 0.02 -16.50
C ALA A 132 -8.71 0.46 -15.03
N TRP A 133 -9.42 1.55 -14.77
CA TRP A 133 -9.62 2.07 -13.42
C TRP A 133 -11.07 2.53 -13.21
N GLY A 134 -11.99 1.56 -13.08
CA GLY A 134 -13.40 1.82 -12.89
C GLY A 134 -13.79 2.32 -11.48
N ASN A 135 -15.10 2.51 -11.31
CA ASN A 135 -15.70 3.06 -10.08
C ASN A 135 -15.87 2.03 -8.96
N THR A 136 -15.66 0.74 -9.24
CA THR A 136 -15.74 -0.34 -8.24
C THR A 136 -14.38 -1.01 -8.08
N ASN A 137 -14.16 -1.68 -6.95
CA ASN A 137 -12.91 -2.40 -6.72
C ASN A 137 -12.71 -3.53 -7.74
N GLU A 138 -13.78 -4.18 -8.20
CA GLU A 138 -13.72 -5.25 -9.21
C GLU A 138 -13.34 -4.76 -10.62
N THR A 139 -13.58 -3.48 -10.92
CA THR A 139 -13.36 -2.89 -12.25
C THR A 139 -12.03 -2.14 -12.36
N GLN A 140 -11.17 -2.27 -11.35
CA GLN A 140 -9.84 -1.68 -11.29
C GLN A 140 -8.78 -2.75 -11.54
N HIS A 141 -7.73 -2.36 -12.24
CA HIS A 141 -6.57 -3.20 -12.48
C HIS A 141 -5.96 -3.71 -11.16
N ALA A 142 -5.86 -5.03 -11.02
CA ALA A 142 -5.55 -5.72 -9.77
C ALA A 142 -4.17 -5.36 -9.20
N ALA A 143 -3.11 -5.37 -10.02
CA ALA A 143 -1.78 -5.01 -9.52
C ALA A 143 -1.69 -3.55 -9.07
N PHE A 144 -2.20 -2.58 -9.85
CA PHE A 144 -2.24 -1.18 -9.44
C PHE A 144 -3.10 -0.94 -8.20
N GLN A 145 -4.11 -1.78 -7.95
CA GLN A 145 -4.89 -1.76 -6.72
C GLN A 145 -4.09 -2.29 -5.54
N ALA A 146 -3.48 -3.46 -5.66
CA ALA A 146 -2.66 -4.08 -4.62
C ALA A 146 -1.46 -3.20 -4.24
N MET A 147 -0.74 -2.71 -5.25
CA MET A 147 0.48 -1.93 -5.12
C MET A 147 0.20 -0.43 -4.91
N TRP A 148 -1.05 -0.01 -4.67
CA TRP A 148 -1.36 1.40 -4.49
C TRP A 148 -0.72 1.94 -3.19
N ALA A 149 0.23 2.86 -3.34
CA ALA A 149 0.87 3.55 -2.23
C ALA A 149 -0.13 4.35 -1.38
N GLN A 150 -0.16 4.02 -0.09
CA GLN A 150 -0.85 4.73 0.99
C GLN A 150 0.18 5.30 1.96
N TYR A 151 -0.22 6.36 2.67
CA TYR A 151 0.58 7.01 3.69
C TYR A 151 -0.09 6.75 5.02
N ASP A 152 0.36 5.69 5.70
CA ASP A 152 -0.33 5.13 6.86
C ASP A 152 0.25 5.66 8.17
N HIS A 153 -0.63 6.03 9.10
CA HIS A 153 -0.25 6.67 10.36
C HIS A 153 -0.02 5.66 11.48
N ILE A 154 1.21 5.46 11.97
CA ILE A 154 1.52 4.51 13.05
C ILE A 154 0.59 4.69 14.24
N LEU A 155 0.53 5.89 14.82
CA LEU A 155 -0.60 6.31 15.63
C LEU A 155 -1.70 6.86 14.70
N PRO A 156 -2.89 6.23 14.60
CA PRO A 156 -3.93 6.68 13.70
C PRO A 156 -4.33 8.13 13.93
N HIS A 157 -4.58 8.88 12.86
CA HIS A 157 -5.08 10.26 12.93
C HIS A 157 -6.34 10.42 13.80
N ALA A 158 -7.24 9.42 13.76
CA ALA A 158 -8.44 9.40 14.59
C ALA A 158 -8.17 9.32 16.11
N ARG A 159 -6.94 8.93 16.49
CA ARG A 159 -6.46 8.75 17.87
C ARG A 159 -5.34 9.73 18.22
N GLY A 160 -5.20 10.82 17.47
CA GLY A 160 -4.24 11.90 17.76
C GLY A 160 -2.94 11.86 16.96
N GLY A 161 -2.80 10.94 16.00
CA GLY A 161 -1.66 10.92 15.08
C GLY A 161 -1.54 12.19 14.24
N ASN A 162 -0.32 12.73 14.15
CA ASN A 162 0.04 13.86 13.28
C ASN A 162 0.67 13.36 11.95
N ASN A 163 1.10 14.29 11.09
CA ASN A 163 1.71 13.95 9.80
C ASN A 163 3.24 14.03 9.80
N GLU A 164 3.85 14.09 10.99
CA GLU A 164 5.30 14.09 11.09
C GLU A 164 5.86 12.81 10.47
N LEU A 165 7.06 12.91 9.91
CA LEU A 165 7.69 11.85 9.15
C LEU A 165 7.78 10.54 9.96
N GLU A 166 8.00 10.65 11.27
CA GLU A 166 8.11 9.52 12.20
C GLU A 166 6.78 8.79 12.41
N ASN A 167 5.64 9.48 12.27
CA ASN A 167 4.32 8.89 12.47
C ASN A 167 3.74 8.30 11.17
N ILE A 168 4.36 8.52 10.02
CA ILE A 168 3.84 8.03 8.74
C ILE A 168 4.81 7.06 8.10
N VAL A 169 4.28 5.93 7.64
CA VAL A 169 5.00 4.94 6.83
C VAL A 169 4.32 4.72 5.49
N LEU A 170 5.12 4.33 4.51
CA LEU A 170 4.60 3.86 3.24
C LEU A 170 3.95 2.49 3.40
N ALA A 171 2.69 2.35 2.98
CA ALA A 171 1.95 1.10 3.03
C ALA A 171 1.29 0.80 1.68
N CYS A 172 1.03 -0.48 1.40
CA CYS A 172 0.14 -0.84 0.31
C CYS A 172 -1.33 -0.66 0.73
N ALA A 173 -2.24 -0.61 -0.25
CA ALA A 173 -3.66 -0.41 0.02
C ALA A 173 -4.24 -1.48 0.93
N ALA A 174 -3.90 -2.75 0.72
CA ALA A 174 -4.36 -3.86 1.57
C ALA A 174 -3.96 -3.67 3.05
N CYS A 175 -2.71 -3.31 3.34
CA CYS A 175 -2.26 -3.12 4.72
C CYS A 175 -2.89 -1.89 5.39
N ASN A 176 -2.93 -0.76 4.69
CA ASN A 176 -3.51 0.49 5.21
C ASN A 176 -5.02 0.35 5.46
N PHE A 177 -5.78 -0.12 4.46
CA PHE A 177 -7.23 -0.28 4.59
C PHE A 177 -7.65 -1.52 5.38
N GLY A 178 -6.78 -2.52 5.51
CA GLY A 178 -6.97 -3.61 6.45
C GLY A 178 -6.81 -3.15 7.91
N ARG A 179 -5.87 -2.24 8.19
CA ARG A 179 -5.65 -1.73 9.56
C ARG A 179 -6.63 -0.64 9.97
N MET A 180 -7.08 0.20 9.03
CA MET A 180 -8.03 1.29 9.29
C MET A 180 -7.54 2.29 10.35
N SER A 181 -8.31 2.48 11.43
CA SER A 181 -8.05 3.46 12.51
C SER A 181 -7.60 2.80 13.81
N PHE A 182 -7.10 1.58 13.72
CA PHE A 182 -6.61 0.78 14.84
C PHE A 182 -5.09 0.94 15.00
N VAL A 183 -4.61 0.97 16.24
CA VAL A 183 -3.17 0.91 16.51
C VAL A 183 -2.62 -0.48 16.13
N LEU A 184 -1.31 -0.59 16.00
CA LEU A 184 -0.67 -1.81 15.50
C LEU A 184 -1.01 -3.03 16.35
N GLU A 185 -0.97 -2.87 17.67
CA GLU A 185 -1.26 -3.93 18.63
C GLU A 185 -2.71 -4.41 18.53
N GLU A 186 -3.66 -3.54 18.19
CA GLU A 186 -5.08 -3.89 18.03
C GLU A 186 -5.34 -4.80 16.81
N VAL A 187 -4.41 -4.83 15.84
CA VAL A 187 -4.47 -5.73 14.66
C VAL A 187 -3.35 -6.78 14.64
N GLY A 188 -2.59 -6.86 15.73
CA GLY A 188 -1.51 -7.81 15.93
C GLY A 188 -0.25 -7.51 15.13
N LEU A 189 0.03 -6.26 14.76
CA LEU A 189 1.22 -5.90 14.00
C LEU A 189 2.37 -5.44 14.91
N PHE A 190 3.60 -5.75 14.52
CA PHE A 190 4.80 -5.08 15.03
C PHE A 190 4.92 -3.68 14.44
N ASP A 191 5.65 -2.79 15.14
CA ASP A 191 6.04 -1.50 14.59
C ASP A 191 7.00 -1.70 13.41
N PRO A 192 6.58 -1.38 12.16
CA PRO A 192 7.41 -1.61 11.00
C PRO A 192 8.67 -0.72 10.99
N ARG A 193 8.71 0.35 11.79
CA ARG A 193 9.86 1.26 11.93
C ARG A 193 11.05 0.59 12.61
N GLU A 194 10.82 -0.46 13.38
CA GLU A 194 11.86 -1.24 14.08
C GLU A 194 12.69 -2.13 13.14
N THR A 195 12.26 -2.28 11.88
CA THR A 195 13.01 -3.00 10.84
C THR A 195 13.59 -2.02 9.84
N SER A 196 14.70 -2.33 9.18
CA SER A 196 15.22 -1.46 8.12
C SER A 196 14.29 -1.46 6.89
N PRO A 197 14.09 -0.30 6.24
CA PRO A 197 13.42 -0.24 4.94
C PRO A 197 14.05 -1.17 3.90
N ARG A 198 13.21 -1.83 3.10
CA ARG A 198 13.68 -2.59 1.94
C ARG A 198 14.31 -1.65 0.92
N LYS A 199 15.50 -2.00 0.44
CA LYS A 199 16.16 -1.32 -0.68
C LYS A 199 16.23 -2.27 -1.86
N SER A 200 15.83 -1.80 -3.04
CA SER A 200 15.92 -2.55 -4.30
C SER A 200 16.03 -1.56 -5.47
N SER A 201 16.05 -2.08 -6.70
CA SER A 201 16.00 -1.26 -7.93
C SER A 201 14.61 -0.72 -8.27
N TRP A 202 13.58 -1.06 -7.48
CA TRP A 202 12.22 -0.58 -7.72
C TRP A 202 12.11 0.93 -7.46
N ASP A 203 11.73 1.68 -8.48
CA ASP A 203 11.65 3.15 -8.47
C ASP A 203 10.21 3.67 -8.37
N GLY A 204 9.24 2.80 -8.05
CA GLY A 204 7.82 3.16 -8.04
C GLY A 204 7.22 3.41 -9.42
N LEU A 205 7.93 3.01 -10.50
CA LEU A 205 7.61 3.32 -11.89
C LEU A 205 7.64 4.82 -12.21
N GLU A 206 8.28 5.64 -11.36
CA GLU A 206 8.29 7.10 -11.46
C GLU A 206 8.89 7.59 -12.79
N ARG A 207 9.75 6.79 -13.42
CA ARG A 207 10.31 7.07 -14.76
C ARG A 207 9.28 7.15 -15.88
N PHE A 208 8.06 6.65 -15.68
CA PHE A 208 6.96 6.87 -16.63
C PHE A 208 6.57 8.35 -16.75
N SER A 209 6.89 9.14 -15.72
CA SER A 209 6.55 10.56 -15.62
C SER A 209 7.66 11.49 -16.15
N LYS A 210 8.78 10.92 -16.60
CA LYS A 210 9.96 11.65 -17.08
C LYS A 210 10.03 11.58 -18.59
#